data_AF-A0AAD6G6J5-F1
#
_entry.id   AF-A0AAD6G6J5-F1
#
_cell.length_a   1.000
_cell.length_b   1.000
_cell.length_c   1.000
_cell.angle_alpha   90.00
_cell.angle_beta   90.00
_cell.angle_gamma   90.00
#
_symmetry.space_group_name_H-M   'P 1'
#
loop_
_entity.id
_entity.type
_entity.pdbx_description
1 polymer ?
#
loop_
_entity_poly.entity_id
_entity_poly.type
_entity_poly.pdbx_seq_one_letter_code
_entity_poly.pdbx_strand_id
1 'polypeptide(L)'
;MASARLSRPLQTPDPTLWRSLFRATLRECTYLPDPIARDYMREHVVRRYRRSQKSHRSDPDLARSAKHGLSVLQRANQGYQRPLERVLFMSYGRIGKRRHDLLAELMKPQVPRDTKAVKELIAQPIQFEDGWEPPETIMSLAKSQMHNGVLSSSRIRPVLKNLNPPIPETNSWGKPVPQVRRVNIRKRWYGNMLESLLPPLPDSELRILDGLIQGTVDWAPRRRKPVEVITSHSEDEDNDPLLDFLTRGPQKGHTFRDFANGRPHEITDRFMRRLWRRISSLVPRMQYSVTTNKWFFIWDTPKTMPQLAFEVDTEADLDHIFGEADTKGKARTESKPETQPETLDTSSEEPKV
;
A
#
# COMPACT_ATOMS: atom_id res chain seq x y z
N MET A 1 -12.35 -43.20 40.91
CA MET A 1 -11.74 -43.70 39.66
C MET A 1 -11.22 -42.51 38.87
N ALA A 2 -9.91 -42.32 38.85
CA ALA A 2 -9.25 -41.19 38.19
C ALA A 2 -9.19 -41.44 36.68
N SER A 3 -9.82 -40.55 35.90
CA SER A 3 -9.72 -40.56 34.45
C SER A 3 -8.28 -40.22 34.05
N ALA A 4 -7.56 -41.22 33.57
CA ALA A 4 -6.24 -41.06 32.98
C ALA A 4 -6.36 -40.16 31.75
N ARG A 5 -5.92 -38.91 31.88
CA ARG A 5 -5.65 -38.03 30.75
C ARG A 5 -4.49 -38.66 29.99
N LEU A 6 -4.80 -39.45 28.96
CA LEU A 6 -3.83 -39.94 28.00
C LEU A 6 -3.07 -38.73 27.46
N SER A 7 -1.78 -38.68 27.80
CA SER A 7 -0.81 -37.75 27.24
C SER A 7 -0.80 -37.98 25.74
N ARG A 8 -1.41 -37.04 25.01
CA ARG A 8 -1.37 -37.02 23.54
C ARG A 8 0.11 -36.99 23.13
N PRO A 9 0.60 -37.91 22.28
CA PRO A 9 1.98 -37.87 21.85
C PRO A 9 2.20 -36.53 21.13
N LEU A 10 3.17 -35.76 21.63
CA LEU A 10 3.71 -34.60 20.94
C LEU A 10 4.32 -35.14 19.64
N GLN A 11 3.52 -35.15 18.59
CA GLN A 11 3.96 -35.51 17.26
C GLN A 11 4.89 -34.39 16.82
N THR A 12 6.17 -34.53 17.17
CA THR A 12 7.22 -33.63 16.70
C THR A 12 7.08 -33.59 15.19
N PRO A 13 6.86 -32.42 14.61
CA PRO A 13 6.59 -32.33 13.19
C PRO A 13 7.81 -32.84 12.45
N ASP A 14 7.58 -33.73 11.50
CA ASP A 14 8.64 -34.33 10.71
C ASP A 14 9.60 -33.23 10.23
N PRO A 15 10.88 -33.25 10.66
CA PRO A 15 11.80 -32.18 10.35
C PRO A 15 12.05 -32.07 8.83
N THR A 16 11.71 -33.10 8.04
CA THR A 16 11.70 -33.05 6.58
C THR A 16 10.59 -32.15 6.05
N LEU A 17 9.39 -32.19 6.62
CA LEU A 17 8.23 -31.40 6.23
C LEU A 17 8.50 -29.90 6.41
N TRP A 18 9.09 -29.50 7.53
CA TRP A 18 9.44 -28.09 7.78
C TRP A 18 10.48 -27.56 6.79
N ARG A 19 11.51 -28.35 6.50
CA ARG A 19 12.52 -28.00 5.50
C ARG A 19 11.90 -27.90 4.10
N SER A 20 11.00 -28.81 3.76
CA SER A 20 10.27 -28.78 2.49
C SER A 20 9.41 -27.52 2.36
N LEU A 21 8.59 -27.19 3.38
CA LEU A 21 7.77 -25.97 3.39
C LEU A 21 8.63 -24.70 3.34
N PHE A 22 9.73 -24.65 4.08
CA PHE A 22 10.65 -23.53 4.06
C PHE A 22 11.29 -23.34 2.67
N ARG A 23 11.80 -24.41 2.06
CA ARG A 23 12.37 -24.37 0.71
C ARG A 23 11.31 -23.97 -0.33
N ALA A 24 10.11 -24.54 -0.24
CA ALA A 24 9.01 -24.19 -1.13
C ALA A 24 8.63 -22.72 -1.01
N THR A 25 8.47 -22.19 0.21
CA THR A 25 8.15 -20.76 0.42
C THR A 25 9.25 -19.84 -0.11
N LEU A 26 10.53 -20.16 0.11
CA LEU A 26 11.64 -19.38 -0.45
C LEU A 26 11.67 -19.40 -1.98
N ARG A 27 11.40 -20.55 -2.61
CA ARG A 27 11.28 -20.66 -4.07
C ARG A 27 10.15 -19.79 -4.60
N GLU A 28 8.98 -19.84 -3.96
CA GLU A 28 7.84 -19.00 -4.35
C GLU A 28 8.14 -17.50 -4.16
N CYS A 29 8.96 -17.11 -3.17
CA CYS A 29 9.41 -15.72 -3.05
C CYS A 29 10.26 -15.27 -4.26
N THR A 30 11.05 -16.15 -4.88
CA THR A 30 11.87 -15.77 -6.04
C THR A 30 11.09 -15.53 -7.33
N TYR A 31 9.87 -16.05 -7.41
CA TYR A 31 8.98 -15.90 -8.57
C TYR A 31 8.09 -14.66 -8.50
N LEU A 32 8.07 -13.96 -7.36
CA LEU A 32 7.28 -12.75 -7.24
C LEU A 32 7.70 -11.73 -8.33
N PRO A 33 6.73 -11.04 -8.94
CA PRO A 33 7.02 -10.12 -10.03
C PRO A 33 7.80 -8.89 -9.56
N ASP A 34 7.54 -8.38 -8.36
CA ASP A 34 8.09 -7.12 -7.88
C ASP A 34 9.46 -7.32 -7.17
N PRO A 35 10.50 -6.54 -7.52
CA PRO A 35 11.84 -6.73 -6.97
C PRO A 35 11.90 -6.50 -5.46
N ILE A 36 11.27 -5.43 -4.95
CA ILE A 36 11.24 -5.08 -3.53
C ILE A 36 10.49 -6.16 -2.73
N ALA A 37 9.39 -6.67 -3.30
CA ALA A 37 8.62 -7.73 -2.69
C ALA A 37 9.39 -9.04 -2.59
N ARG A 38 10.22 -9.41 -3.58
CA ARG A 38 11.06 -10.61 -3.52
C ARG A 38 12.00 -10.57 -2.32
N ASP A 39 12.75 -9.47 -2.18
CA ASP A 39 13.76 -9.34 -1.14
C ASP A 39 13.13 -9.26 0.25
N TYR A 40 12.10 -8.43 0.39
CA TYR A 40 11.35 -8.32 1.63
C TYR A 40 10.70 -9.64 2.04
N MET A 41 10.02 -10.34 1.12
CA MET A 41 9.33 -11.59 1.46
C MET A 41 10.30 -12.70 1.80
N ARG A 42 11.46 -12.77 1.12
CA ARG A 42 12.54 -13.70 1.48
C ARG A 42 12.97 -13.48 2.92
N GLU A 43 13.27 -12.24 3.31
CA GLU A 43 13.69 -11.91 4.67
C GLU A 43 12.57 -12.14 5.70
N HIS A 44 11.33 -11.78 5.34
CA HIS A 44 10.14 -11.99 6.15
C HIS A 44 9.92 -13.48 6.46
N VAL A 45 10.03 -14.34 5.44
CA VAL A 45 9.90 -15.79 5.57
C VAL A 45 11.01 -16.35 6.47
N VAL A 46 12.28 -16.01 6.22
CA VAL A 46 13.40 -16.44 7.07
C VAL A 46 13.17 -16.08 8.53
N ARG A 47 12.81 -14.81 8.80
CA ARG A 47 12.55 -14.32 10.15
C ARG A 47 11.37 -15.04 10.80
N ARG A 48 10.31 -15.31 10.04
CA ARG A 48 9.12 -16.03 10.53
C ARG A 48 9.45 -17.46 10.93
N TYR A 49 10.15 -18.22 10.09
CA TYR A 49 10.52 -19.60 10.40
C TYR A 49 11.50 -19.68 11.59
N ARG A 50 12.46 -18.74 11.69
CA ARG A 50 13.34 -18.62 12.87
C ARG A 50 12.57 -18.33 14.16
N ARG A 51 11.52 -17.50 14.10
CA ARG A 51 10.64 -17.24 15.25
C ARG A 51 9.78 -18.46 15.60
N SER A 52 9.28 -19.18 14.60
CA SER A 52 8.52 -20.42 14.80
C SER A 52 9.34 -21.50 15.50
N GLN A 53 10.65 -21.59 15.23
CA GLN A 53 11.56 -22.51 15.94
C GLN A 53 11.65 -22.24 17.44
N LYS A 54 11.47 -20.99 17.87
CA LYS A 54 11.54 -20.57 19.28
C LYS A 54 10.16 -20.41 19.93
N SER A 55 9.09 -20.76 19.22
CA SER A 55 7.72 -20.47 19.63
C SER A 55 7.17 -21.60 20.49
N HIS A 56 6.47 -21.26 21.58
CA HIS A 56 5.73 -22.21 22.43
C HIS A 56 4.38 -22.66 21.84
N ARG A 57 4.02 -22.19 20.63
CA ARG A 57 2.79 -22.60 19.93
C ARG A 57 2.84 -24.07 19.55
N SER A 58 1.67 -24.68 19.46
CA SER A 58 1.55 -26.06 18.97
C SER A 58 2.07 -26.18 17.53
N ASP A 59 2.80 -27.25 17.27
CA ASP A 59 3.33 -27.59 15.95
C ASP A 59 2.29 -27.60 14.81
N PRO A 60 1.07 -28.16 14.98
CA PRO A 60 0.07 -28.14 13.91
C PRO A 60 -0.40 -26.71 13.58
N ASP A 61 -0.45 -25.79 14.55
CA ASP A 61 -0.85 -24.40 14.30
C ASP A 61 0.21 -23.67 13.48
N LEU A 62 1.47 -23.88 13.82
CA LEU A 62 2.60 -23.34 13.07
C LEU A 62 2.60 -23.90 11.64
N ALA A 63 2.39 -25.20 11.47
CA ALA A 63 2.36 -25.85 10.17
C ALA A 63 1.20 -25.35 9.30
N ARG A 64 -0.01 -25.19 9.88
CA ARG A 64 -1.15 -24.57 9.20
C ARG A 64 -0.84 -23.14 8.76
N SER A 65 -0.20 -22.37 9.63
CA SER A 65 0.21 -21.00 9.34
C SER A 65 1.24 -20.92 8.21
N ALA A 66 2.21 -21.85 8.17
CA ALA A 66 3.22 -21.95 7.13
C ALA A 66 2.62 -22.38 5.78
N LYS A 67 1.75 -23.40 5.77
CA LYS A 67 1.00 -23.84 4.58
C LYS A 67 0.13 -22.70 4.03
N HIS A 68 -0.52 -21.94 4.91
CA HIS A 68 -1.29 -20.77 4.49
C HIS A 68 -0.41 -19.70 3.83
N GLY A 69 0.76 -19.40 4.42
CA GLY A 69 1.73 -18.47 3.82
C GLY A 69 2.22 -18.92 2.45
N LEU A 70 2.54 -20.20 2.29
CA LEU A 70 2.91 -20.80 1.00
C LEU A 70 1.78 -20.63 -0.02
N SER A 71 0.55 -20.95 0.38
CA SER A 71 -0.63 -20.87 -0.48
C SER A 71 -0.94 -19.43 -0.92
N VAL A 72 -0.67 -18.43 -0.07
CA VAL A 72 -0.78 -17.00 -0.44
C VAL A 72 0.25 -16.63 -1.51
N LEU A 73 1.51 -17.05 -1.34
CA LEU A 73 2.58 -16.79 -2.31
C LEU A 73 2.33 -17.47 -3.65
N GLN A 74 1.90 -18.74 -3.64
CA GLN A 74 1.55 -19.49 -4.85
C GLN A 74 0.43 -18.80 -5.62
N ARG A 75 -0.64 -18.38 -4.93
CA ARG A 75 -1.74 -17.65 -5.58
C ARG A 75 -1.29 -16.28 -6.10
N ALA A 76 -0.42 -15.57 -5.38
CA ALA A 76 0.13 -14.31 -5.88
C ALA A 76 0.92 -14.53 -7.20
N ASN A 77 1.73 -15.59 -7.27
CA ASN A 77 2.50 -15.94 -8.46
C ASN A 77 1.64 -16.47 -9.63
N GLN A 78 0.48 -17.08 -9.33
CA GLN A 78 -0.53 -17.46 -10.31
C GLN A 78 -1.35 -16.26 -10.82
N GLY A 79 -1.16 -15.07 -10.24
CA GLY A 79 -1.82 -13.83 -10.65
C GLY A 79 -3.18 -13.56 -10.00
N TYR A 80 -3.48 -14.19 -8.87
CA TYR A 80 -4.61 -13.75 -8.05
C TYR A 80 -4.31 -12.36 -7.46
N GLN A 81 -5.15 -11.38 -7.79
CA GLN A 81 -4.92 -9.97 -7.44
C GLN A 81 -4.85 -9.74 -5.93
N ARG A 82 -5.80 -10.26 -5.14
CA ARG A 82 -5.86 -9.99 -3.69
C ARG A 82 -4.64 -10.53 -2.92
N PRO A 83 -4.19 -11.79 -3.13
CA PRO A 83 -2.93 -12.27 -2.56
C PRO A 83 -1.72 -11.44 -2.98
N LEU A 84 -1.63 -11.05 -4.25
CA LEU A 84 -0.51 -10.25 -4.76
C LEU A 84 -0.49 -8.85 -4.14
N GLU A 85 -1.63 -8.15 -4.11
CA GLU A 85 -1.79 -6.86 -3.42
C GLU A 85 -1.38 -6.96 -1.96
N ARG A 86 -1.78 -8.03 -1.27
CA ARG A 86 -1.39 -8.25 0.13
C ARG A 86 0.12 -8.36 0.30
N VAL A 87 0.79 -9.10 -0.59
CA VAL A 87 2.26 -9.23 -0.58
C VAL A 87 2.92 -7.87 -0.81
N LEU A 88 2.44 -7.11 -1.80
CA LEU A 88 2.96 -5.77 -2.09
C LEU A 88 2.71 -4.80 -0.93
N PHE A 89 1.54 -4.81 -0.31
CA PHE A 89 1.26 -3.97 0.85
C PHE A 89 2.13 -4.34 2.06
N MET A 90 2.52 -5.59 2.21
CA MET A 90 3.49 -5.99 3.23
C MET A 90 4.91 -5.50 2.87
N SER A 91 5.32 -5.62 1.61
CA SER A 91 6.65 -5.21 1.15
C SER A 91 6.84 -3.70 1.14
N TYR A 92 5.86 -2.91 0.75
CA TYR A 92 5.92 -1.45 0.78
C TYR A 92 5.46 -0.87 2.13
N GLY A 93 5.35 -1.69 3.18
CA GLY A 93 5.07 -1.22 4.53
C GLY A 93 3.72 -0.51 4.69
N ARG A 94 2.69 -0.87 3.90
CA ARG A 94 1.30 -0.43 4.15
C ARG A 94 0.63 -1.31 5.22
N ILE A 95 1.10 -2.55 5.36
CA ILE A 95 0.62 -3.54 6.33
C ILE A 95 1.79 -4.23 7.02
N GLY A 96 1.58 -4.71 8.25
CA GLY A 96 2.49 -5.63 8.93
C GLY A 96 3.67 -4.94 9.63
N LYS A 97 4.75 -5.69 9.84
CA LYS A 97 5.90 -5.27 10.65
C LYS A 97 6.61 -4.05 10.04
N ARG A 98 6.92 -4.10 8.74
CA ARG A 98 7.66 -3.05 8.02
C ARG A 98 7.06 -1.66 8.20
N ARG A 99 5.73 -1.56 8.20
CA ARG A 99 5.01 -0.31 8.47
C ARG A 99 5.39 0.30 9.83
N HIS A 100 5.42 -0.54 10.86
CA HIS A 100 5.79 -0.09 12.21
C HIS A 100 7.27 0.26 12.27
N ASP A 101 8.12 -0.46 11.55
CA ASP A 101 9.55 -0.15 11.47
C ASP A 101 9.77 1.24 10.81
N LEU A 102 9.07 1.55 9.71
CA LEU A 102 9.12 2.85 9.04
C LEU A 102 8.51 3.98 9.87
N LEU A 103 7.38 3.75 10.54
CA LEU A 103 6.81 4.73 11.47
C LEU A 103 7.74 4.98 12.66
N ALA A 104 8.38 3.94 13.19
CA ALA A 104 9.35 4.07 14.26
C ALA A 104 10.57 4.89 13.82
N GLU A 105 11.02 4.74 12.59
CA GLU A 105 12.08 5.57 12.00
C GLU A 105 11.67 7.04 11.87
N LEU A 106 10.45 7.31 11.40
CA LEU A 106 9.90 8.67 11.32
C LEU A 106 9.73 9.34 12.69
N MET A 107 9.49 8.53 13.73
CA MET A 107 9.33 9.00 15.11
C MET A 107 10.66 9.26 15.82
N LYS A 108 11.81 8.87 15.26
CA LYS A 108 13.10 9.13 15.91
C LYS A 108 13.29 10.65 16.01
N PRO A 109 13.45 11.22 17.21
CA PRO A 109 13.70 12.63 17.35
C PRO A 109 15.01 12.96 16.62
N GLN A 110 15.04 14.09 15.92
CA GLN A 110 16.28 14.61 15.38
C GLN A 110 17.22 14.90 16.56
N VAL A 111 18.45 14.40 16.49
CA VAL A 111 19.44 14.63 17.55
C VAL A 111 19.67 16.14 17.63
N PRO A 112 19.33 16.78 18.77
CA PRO A 112 19.52 18.22 18.91
C PRO A 112 21.00 18.56 18.78
N ARG A 113 21.33 19.52 17.91
CA ARG A 113 22.71 20.01 17.76
C ARG A 113 23.12 20.92 18.91
N ASP A 114 22.17 21.60 19.54
CA ASP A 114 22.41 22.67 20.50
C ASP A 114 21.99 22.30 21.93
N THR A 115 22.76 22.77 22.92
CA THR A 115 22.45 22.61 24.35
C THR A 115 21.13 23.26 24.74
N LYS A 116 20.73 24.34 24.05
CA LYS A 116 19.42 25.02 24.27
C LYS A 116 18.24 24.13 23.88
N ALA A 117 18.31 23.50 22.70
CA ALA A 117 17.29 22.57 22.24
C ALA A 117 17.16 21.33 23.15
N VAL A 118 18.25 20.86 23.76
CA VAL A 118 18.19 19.79 24.77
C VAL A 118 17.40 20.24 26.01
N LYS A 119 17.62 21.47 26.51
CA LYS A 119 16.87 22.00 27.66
C LYS A 119 15.37 22.12 27.34
N GLU A 120 15.03 22.53 26.13
CA GLU A 120 13.63 22.60 25.67
C GLU A 120 12.98 21.22 25.62
N LEU A 121 13.69 20.19 25.14
CA LEU A 121 13.18 18.82 25.15
C LEU A 121 12.95 18.28 26.57
N ILE A 122 13.81 18.63 27.53
CA ILE A 122 13.63 18.24 28.94
C ILE A 122 12.42 18.94 29.56
N ALA A 123 12.13 20.17 29.13
CA ALA A 123 10.97 20.94 29.59
C ALA A 123 9.64 20.44 28.99
N GLN A 124 9.66 19.61 27.95
CA GLN A 124 8.43 19.05 27.38
C GLN A 124 7.70 18.16 28.40
N PRO A 125 6.36 18.20 28.41
CA PRO A 125 5.57 17.38 29.33
C PRO A 125 5.84 15.90 29.11
N ILE A 126 5.74 15.13 30.19
CA ILE A 126 5.92 13.67 30.15
C ILE A 126 4.91 13.08 29.16
N GLN A 127 5.32 12.01 28.49
CA GLN A 127 4.54 11.39 27.42
C GLN A 127 3.10 11.07 27.87
N PHE A 128 2.12 11.58 27.10
CA PHE A 128 0.67 11.43 27.32
C PHE A 128 0.08 12.18 28.53
N GLU A 129 0.84 13.02 29.21
CA GLU A 129 0.29 13.92 30.22
C GLU A 129 -0.49 15.08 29.58
N ASP A 130 -1.02 15.97 30.42
CA ASP A 130 -1.72 17.16 29.92
C ASP A 130 -0.72 18.10 29.24
N GLY A 131 -1.10 18.64 28.08
CA GLY A 131 -0.20 19.45 27.24
C GLY A 131 0.76 18.64 26.36
N TRP A 132 0.80 17.31 26.48
CA TRP A 132 1.59 16.49 25.56
C TRP A 132 0.97 16.47 24.16
N GLU A 133 1.80 16.81 23.17
CA GLU A 133 1.47 16.73 21.76
C GLU A 133 2.37 15.72 21.03
N PRO A 134 1.84 14.99 20.04
CA PRO A 134 2.67 14.16 19.18
C PRO A 134 3.74 14.95 18.41
N PRO A 135 4.79 14.29 17.90
CA PRO A 135 5.75 14.92 17.01
C PRO A 135 5.06 15.60 15.81
N GLU A 136 5.53 16.78 15.45
CA GLU A 136 4.94 17.59 14.38
C GLU A 136 4.93 16.87 13.02
N THR A 137 5.94 16.03 12.76
CA THR A 137 6.01 15.17 11.56
C THR A 137 4.84 14.18 11.47
N ILE A 138 4.43 13.62 12.61
CA ILE A 138 3.31 12.69 12.68
C ILE A 138 1.98 13.43 12.54
N MET A 139 1.88 14.62 13.15
CA MET A 139 0.66 15.43 13.09
C MET A 139 0.42 15.99 11.68
N SER A 140 1.47 16.46 11.01
CA SER A 140 1.40 16.89 9.59
C SER A 140 1.04 15.73 8.67
N LEU A 141 1.59 14.54 8.90
CA LEU A 141 1.22 13.33 8.17
C LEU A 141 -0.26 12.99 8.38
N ALA A 142 -0.72 12.97 9.63
CA ALA A 142 -2.12 12.69 9.96
C ALA A 142 -3.08 13.69 9.32
N LYS A 143 -2.76 14.98 9.37
CA LYS A 143 -3.50 16.04 8.67
C LYS A 143 -3.57 15.76 7.18
N SER A 144 -2.44 15.51 6.51
CA SER A 144 -2.43 15.22 5.06
C SER A 144 -3.25 13.99 4.69
N GLN A 145 -3.18 12.93 5.50
CA GLN A 145 -3.91 11.68 5.29
C GLN A 145 -5.42 11.86 5.45
N MET A 146 -5.88 12.70 6.37
CA MET A 146 -7.32 13.00 6.53
C MET A 146 -7.90 13.76 5.33
N HIS A 147 -7.11 14.60 4.67
CA HIS A 147 -7.55 15.34 3.48
C HIS A 147 -7.53 14.50 2.20
N ASN A 148 -6.89 13.32 2.21
CA ASN A 148 -6.78 12.45 1.03
C ASN A 148 -7.96 11.47 0.91
N GLY A 149 -8.90 11.76 0.01
CA GLY A 149 -10.06 10.91 -0.28
C GLY A 149 -9.73 9.54 -0.93
N VAL A 150 -8.56 9.36 -1.52
CA VAL A 150 -8.16 8.06 -2.12
C VAL A 150 -7.98 7.01 -1.03
N LEU A 151 -7.49 7.41 0.14
CA LEU A 151 -7.18 6.51 1.25
C LEU A 151 -8.44 5.92 1.87
N SER A 152 -9.51 6.71 2.01
CA SER A 152 -10.80 6.24 2.53
C SER A 152 -11.44 5.19 1.60
N SER A 153 -11.28 5.34 0.28
CA SER A 153 -11.76 4.37 -0.72
C SER A 153 -10.97 3.04 -0.69
N SER A 154 -9.68 3.09 -0.37
CA SER A 154 -8.80 1.91 -0.41
C SER A 154 -9.16 0.81 0.59
N ARG A 155 -9.81 1.15 1.72
CA ARG A 155 -10.20 0.27 2.84
C ARG A 155 -9.06 -0.61 3.40
N ILE A 156 -7.81 -0.17 3.27
CA ILE A 156 -6.64 -0.92 3.74
C ILE A 156 -6.48 -0.80 5.27
N ARG A 157 -6.84 0.36 5.83
CA ARG A 157 -6.72 0.71 7.26
C ARG A 157 -8.00 1.38 7.75
N PRO A 158 -8.25 1.38 9.06
CA PRO A 158 -9.30 2.24 9.64
C PRO A 158 -9.03 3.71 9.28
N VAL A 159 -10.09 4.43 8.96
CA VAL A 159 -10.03 5.86 8.62
C VAL A 159 -9.78 6.67 9.88
N LEU A 160 -8.85 7.64 9.79
CA LEU A 160 -8.60 8.63 10.83
C LEU A 160 -9.81 9.56 10.97
N LYS A 161 -10.38 9.62 12.17
CA LYS A 161 -11.52 10.48 12.49
C LYS A 161 -11.12 11.79 13.14
N ASN A 162 -10.28 11.70 14.19
CA ASN A 162 -9.97 12.83 15.06
C ASN A 162 -8.45 13.06 15.12
N LEU A 163 -8.02 14.30 14.84
CA LEU A 163 -6.63 14.75 15.02
C LEU A 163 -6.27 15.01 16.48
N ASN A 164 -7.25 15.18 17.35
CA ASN A 164 -7.05 15.46 18.76
C ASN A 164 -7.69 14.34 19.60
N PRO A 165 -7.16 14.06 20.80
CA PRO A 165 -7.74 13.06 21.68
C PRO A 165 -9.15 13.48 22.12
N PRO A 166 -10.17 12.61 21.98
CA PRO A 166 -11.55 12.91 22.38
C PRO A 166 -11.68 12.77 23.90
N ILE A 167 -11.17 13.75 24.64
CA ILE A 167 -11.27 13.82 26.10
C ILE A 167 -12.53 14.62 26.45
N PRO A 168 -13.53 14.01 27.09
CA PRO A 168 -14.69 14.76 27.57
C PRO A 168 -14.27 15.66 28.73
N GLU A 169 -14.94 16.81 28.88
CA GLU A 169 -14.67 17.75 29.97
C GLU A 169 -15.07 17.16 31.33
N THR A 170 -16.26 16.55 31.39
CA THR A 170 -16.84 15.99 32.61
C THR A 170 -17.09 14.49 32.51
N ASN A 171 -17.08 13.83 33.66
CA ASN A 171 -17.49 12.44 33.84
C ASN A 171 -19.03 12.35 34.02
N SER A 172 -19.59 11.14 34.09
CA SER A 172 -21.01 10.88 34.34
C SER A 172 -21.58 11.54 35.60
N TRP A 173 -20.73 11.89 36.57
CA TRP A 173 -21.11 12.62 37.79
C TRP A 173 -20.86 14.14 37.72
N GLY A 174 -20.61 14.70 36.53
CA GLY A 174 -20.35 16.14 36.35
C GLY A 174 -18.98 16.65 36.84
N LYS A 175 -18.14 15.77 37.40
CA LYS A 175 -16.77 16.09 37.85
C LYS A 175 -15.77 16.05 36.69
N PRO A 176 -14.63 16.78 36.75
CA PRO A 176 -13.60 16.67 35.72
C PRO A 176 -13.06 15.25 35.62
N VAL A 177 -12.69 14.84 34.41
CA VAL A 177 -12.17 13.48 34.15
C VAL A 177 -10.86 13.25 34.93
N PRO A 178 -10.69 12.12 35.64
CA PRO A 178 -9.45 11.82 36.38
C PRO A 178 -8.21 11.80 35.47
N GLN A 179 -7.05 12.19 36.01
CA GLN A 179 -5.82 12.32 35.23
C GLN A 179 -5.41 11.01 34.54
N VAL A 180 -5.46 9.88 35.26
CA VAL A 180 -5.16 8.54 34.73
C VAL A 180 -6.06 8.21 33.53
N ARG A 181 -7.34 8.63 33.58
CA ARG A 181 -8.28 8.40 32.48
C ARG A 181 -7.93 9.24 31.25
N ARG A 182 -7.54 10.51 31.43
CA ARG A 182 -7.06 11.38 30.33
C ARG A 182 -5.83 10.78 29.65
N VAL A 183 -4.84 10.34 30.43
CA VAL A 183 -3.63 9.67 29.93
C VAL A 183 -3.98 8.42 29.12
N ASN A 184 -4.88 7.58 29.62
CA ASN A 184 -5.30 6.36 28.90
C ASN A 184 -6.09 6.66 27.62
N ILE A 185 -6.92 7.70 27.62
CA ILE A 185 -7.60 8.18 26.40
C ILE A 185 -6.57 8.64 25.37
N ARG A 186 -5.56 9.43 25.77
CA ARG A 186 -4.46 9.86 24.88
C ARG A 186 -3.67 8.68 24.34
N LYS A 187 -3.27 7.73 25.18
CA LYS A 187 -2.57 6.50 24.77
C LYS A 187 -3.36 5.71 23.73
N ARG A 188 -4.66 5.51 23.97
CA ARG A 188 -5.54 4.79 23.04
C ARG A 188 -5.73 5.54 21.74
N TRP A 189 -5.99 6.85 21.80
CA TRP A 189 -6.13 7.71 20.63
C TRP A 189 -4.86 7.70 19.79
N TYR A 190 -3.69 7.91 20.41
CA TYR A 190 -2.40 7.93 19.73
C TYR A 190 -2.07 6.55 19.13
N GLY A 191 -2.35 5.46 19.84
CA GLY A 191 -2.22 4.10 19.32
C GLY A 191 -3.08 3.85 18.08
N ASN A 192 -4.37 4.21 18.13
CA ASN A 192 -5.28 4.10 16.99
C ASN A 192 -4.82 4.97 15.81
N MET A 193 -4.32 6.18 16.09
CA MET A 193 -3.76 7.07 15.08
C MET A 193 -2.56 6.39 14.40
N LEU A 194 -1.57 5.92 15.17
CA LEU A 194 -0.42 5.18 14.65
C LEU A 194 -0.80 3.90 13.92
N GLU A 195 -1.88 3.21 14.28
CA GLU A 195 -2.36 2.03 13.55
C GLU A 195 -2.93 2.34 12.16
N SER A 196 -3.52 3.53 12.01
CA SER A 196 -4.11 3.99 10.75
C SER A 196 -3.13 4.71 9.82
N LEU A 197 -2.09 5.33 10.35
CA LEU A 197 -1.12 6.10 9.57
C LEU A 197 -0.32 5.22 8.60
N LEU A 198 -0.06 5.79 7.42
CA LEU A 198 0.77 5.22 6.38
C LEU A 198 2.10 5.98 6.32
N PRO A 199 3.24 5.36 6.64
CA PRO A 199 4.53 6.05 6.63
C PRO A 199 5.05 6.34 5.21
N PRO A 200 5.92 7.34 5.02
CA PRO A 200 6.68 7.49 3.79
C PRO A 200 7.65 6.30 3.60
N LEU A 201 8.07 6.09 2.35
CA LEU A 201 9.08 5.09 1.98
C LEU A 201 10.46 5.76 1.87
N PRO A 202 11.56 4.98 1.99
CA PRO A 202 12.90 5.49 1.71
C PRO A 202 13.05 5.83 0.21
N ASP A 203 13.87 6.84 -0.08
CA ASP A 203 14.03 7.38 -1.44
C ASP A 203 14.53 6.36 -2.46
N SER A 204 15.37 5.41 -2.01
CA SER A 204 15.86 4.33 -2.88
C SER A 204 14.73 3.45 -3.40
N GLU A 205 13.77 3.10 -2.56
CA GLU A 205 12.61 2.29 -2.95
C GLU A 205 11.57 3.09 -3.72
N LEU A 206 11.42 4.38 -3.41
CA LEU A 206 10.57 5.29 -4.17
C LEU A 206 11.05 5.39 -5.62
N ARG A 207 12.35 5.57 -5.85
CA ARG A 207 12.94 5.61 -7.21
C ARG A 207 12.69 4.32 -7.98
N ILE A 208 12.80 3.16 -7.32
CA ILE A 208 12.49 1.87 -7.94
C ILE A 208 11.01 1.79 -8.31
N LEU A 209 10.11 2.17 -7.40
CA LEU A 209 8.67 2.14 -7.65
C LEU A 209 8.27 3.08 -8.80
N ASP A 210 8.78 4.31 -8.79
CA ASP A 210 8.56 5.29 -9.86
C ASP A 210 9.12 4.78 -11.19
N GLY A 211 10.33 4.21 -11.19
CA GLY A 211 10.94 3.60 -12.36
C GLY A 211 10.16 2.41 -12.92
N LEU A 212 9.53 1.58 -12.07
CA LEU A 212 8.64 0.50 -12.49
C LEU A 212 7.33 1.02 -13.09
N ILE A 213 6.79 2.13 -12.58
CA ILE A 213 5.58 2.77 -13.11
C ILE A 213 5.85 3.38 -14.49
N GLN A 214 6.96 4.11 -14.60
CA GLN A 214 7.42 4.73 -15.85
C GLN A 214 7.83 3.67 -16.88
N GLY A 215 8.41 2.56 -16.42
CA GLY A 215 8.99 1.52 -17.29
C GLY A 215 10.48 1.73 -17.55
N THR A 216 11.13 2.63 -16.81
CA THR A 216 12.59 2.86 -16.84
C THR A 216 13.35 1.66 -16.29
N VAL A 217 12.75 0.94 -15.33
CA VAL A 217 13.32 -0.29 -14.76
C VAL A 217 12.77 -1.48 -15.53
N ASP A 218 13.67 -2.24 -16.15
CA ASP A 218 13.33 -3.48 -16.84
C ASP A 218 12.64 -4.46 -15.89
N TRP A 219 11.45 -4.90 -16.31
CA TRP A 219 10.63 -5.79 -15.53
C TRP A 219 10.10 -6.93 -16.40
N ALA A 220 10.22 -8.16 -15.89
CA ALA A 220 9.62 -9.34 -16.52
C ALA A 220 9.17 -10.35 -15.45
N PRO A 221 7.98 -10.96 -15.60
CA PRO A 221 7.49 -11.97 -14.67
C PRO A 221 8.35 -13.24 -14.75
N ARG A 222 8.83 -13.71 -13.60
CA ARG A 222 9.56 -14.98 -13.51
C ARG A 222 8.56 -16.13 -13.40
N ARG A 223 8.41 -16.90 -14.48
CA ARG A 223 7.52 -18.07 -14.47
C ARG A 223 8.23 -19.27 -13.88
N ARG A 224 7.53 -19.99 -13.00
CA ARG A 224 7.92 -21.34 -12.61
C ARG A 224 7.76 -22.22 -13.85
N LYS A 225 8.83 -22.88 -14.29
CA LYS A 225 8.67 -24.03 -15.19
C LYS A 225 7.93 -25.08 -14.38
N PRO A 226 6.73 -25.54 -14.78
CA PRO A 226 6.12 -26.67 -14.11
C PRO A 226 7.18 -27.79 -14.10
N VAL A 227 7.41 -28.40 -12.94
CA VAL A 227 7.99 -29.74 -12.97
C VAL A 227 7.00 -30.51 -13.80
N GLU A 228 7.42 -31.03 -14.96
CA GLU A 228 6.64 -32.02 -15.69
C GLU A 228 6.30 -33.08 -14.65
N VAL A 229 5.07 -33.03 -14.17
CA VAL A 229 4.49 -34.17 -13.48
C VAL A 229 4.55 -35.19 -14.60
N ILE A 230 5.48 -36.13 -14.50
CA ILE A 230 5.42 -37.36 -15.26
C ILE A 230 4.04 -37.87 -14.86
N THR A 231 3.04 -37.54 -15.68
CA THR A 231 1.83 -38.31 -15.78
C THR A 231 2.38 -39.65 -16.19
N SER A 232 2.71 -40.49 -15.21
CA SER A 232 2.54 -41.90 -15.40
C SER A 232 1.13 -41.98 -15.93
N HIS A 233 1.02 -42.17 -17.24
CA HIS A 233 -0.16 -42.71 -17.87
C HIS A 233 -0.33 -44.10 -17.26
N SER A 234 -0.68 -44.17 -15.97
CA SER A 234 -1.61 -45.17 -15.50
C SER A 234 -2.88 -44.74 -16.22
N GLU A 235 -3.08 -45.39 -17.37
CA GLU A 235 -4.33 -45.42 -18.10
C GLU A 235 -5.47 -45.49 -17.08
N ASP A 236 -6.52 -44.74 -17.35
CA ASP A 236 -7.71 -44.57 -16.53
C ASP A 236 -8.44 -45.91 -16.25
N GLU A 237 -7.87 -46.79 -15.42
CA GLU A 237 -8.52 -48.03 -14.98
C GLU A 237 -9.41 -47.80 -13.74
N ASP A 238 -9.25 -46.68 -13.02
CA ASP A 238 -9.96 -46.43 -11.74
C ASP A 238 -11.01 -45.29 -11.80
N ASN A 239 -11.17 -44.61 -12.92
CA ASN A 239 -12.18 -43.54 -13.07
C ASN A 239 -13.49 -44.09 -13.63
N ASP A 240 -14.09 -45.08 -12.97
CA ASP A 240 -15.45 -45.53 -13.28
C ASP A 240 -16.43 -44.36 -13.06
N PRO A 241 -17.01 -43.75 -14.10
CA PRO A 241 -17.90 -42.60 -13.95
C PRO A 241 -19.17 -42.97 -13.18
N LEU A 242 -19.56 -44.25 -13.22
CA LEU A 242 -20.65 -44.81 -12.43
C LEU A 242 -20.30 -44.84 -10.93
N LEU A 243 -19.06 -45.22 -10.58
CA LEU A 243 -18.62 -45.28 -9.19
C LEU A 243 -18.51 -43.87 -8.59
N ASP A 244 -18.02 -42.89 -9.36
CA ASP A 244 -18.01 -41.48 -8.94
C ASP A 244 -19.44 -40.93 -8.75
N PHE A 245 -20.35 -41.26 -9.68
CA PHE A 245 -21.76 -40.87 -9.58
C PHE A 245 -22.46 -41.51 -8.38
N LEU A 246 -22.23 -42.79 -8.09
CA LEU A 246 -22.82 -43.50 -6.95
C LEU A 246 -22.26 -43.00 -5.61
N THR A 247 -20.96 -42.67 -5.55
CA THR A 247 -20.31 -42.24 -4.30
C THR A 247 -20.51 -40.75 -4.00
N ARG A 248 -20.39 -39.87 -5.01
CA ARG A 248 -20.43 -38.42 -4.84
C ARG A 248 -21.75 -37.78 -5.30
N GLY A 249 -22.60 -38.53 -5.99
CA GLY A 249 -23.84 -38.03 -6.59
C GLY A 249 -23.61 -37.21 -7.86
N PRO A 250 -24.69 -36.66 -8.48
CA PRO A 250 -24.58 -35.79 -9.64
C PRO A 250 -23.69 -34.59 -9.35
N GLN A 251 -22.51 -34.56 -9.98
CA GLN A 251 -21.60 -33.43 -9.88
C GLN A 251 -22.21 -32.19 -10.53
N LYS A 252 -22.13 -31.06 -9.85
CA LYS A 252 -22.42 -29.77 -10.50
C LYS A 252 -21.42 -29.61 -11.64
N GLY A 253 -21.89 -29.19 -12.82
CA GLY A 253 -21.02 -28.92 -13.98
C GLY A 253 -19.97 -27.84 -13.69
N HIS A 254 -19.31 -27.32 -14.73
CA HIS A 254 -18.32 -26.26 -14.55
C HIS A 254 -18.96 -25.02 -13.89
N THR A 255 -18.73 -24.86 -12.58
CA THR A 255 -19.22 -23.71 -11.82
C THR A 255 -18.07 -22.76 -11.54
N PHE A 256 -18.37 -21.45 -11.49
CA PHE A 256 -17.38 -20.44 -11.07
C PHE A 256 -17.02 -20.51 -9.58
N ARG A 257 -17.38 -21.59 -8.87
CA ARG A 257 -17.09 -21.79 -7.43
C ARG A 257 -15.59 -21.78 -7.15
N ASP A 258 -14.79 -22.33 -8.06
CA ASP A 258 -13.33 -22.33 -7.96
C ASP A 258 -12.73 -20.91 -8.02
N PHE A 259 -13.46 -20.00 -8.67
CA PHE A 259 -13.11 -18.58 -8.80
C PHE A 259 -13.86 -17.68 -7.81
N ALA A 260 -14.49 -18.23 -6.75
CA ALA A 260 -15.14 -17.44 -5.71
C ALA A 260 -14.18 -16.42 -5.05
N ASN A 261 -12.88 -16.74 -5.03
CA ASN A 261 -11.82 -15.87 -4.51
C ASN A 261 -11.18 -14.95 -5.57
N GLY A 262 -11.79 -14.87 -6.75
CA GLY A 262 -11.29 -14.14 -7.92
C GLY A 262 -10.73 -15.08 -8.99
N ARG A 263 -10.68 -14.59 -10.23
CA ARG A 263 -10.02 -15.27 -11.36
C ARG A 263 -8.52 -14.93 -11.35
N PRO A 264 -7.62 -15.88 -11.65
CA PRO A 264 -6.22 -15.58 -11.85
C PRO A 264 -6.04 -14.67 -13.07
N HIS A 265 -5.24 -13.61 -12.92
CA HIS A 265 -4.82 -12.74 -14.01
C HIS A 265 -3.49 -13.21 -14.59
N GLU A 266 -3.28 -12.98 -15.87
CA GLU A 266 -1.94 -13.07 -16.42
C GLU A 266 -1.11 -11.88 -15.93
N ILE A 267 0.07 -12.16 -15.39
CA ILE A 267 0.99 -11.15 -14.87
C ILE A 267 1.62 -10.44 -16.08
N THR A 268 0.98 -9.35 -16.50
CA THR A 268 1.39 -8.47 -17.59
C THR A 268 1.88 -7.12 -17.04
N ASP A 269 2.64 -6.36 -17.85
CA ASP A 269 3.09 -5.01 -17.51
C ASP A 269 1.93 -4.11 -17.09
N ARG A 270 0.83 -4.12 -17.87
CA ARG A 270 -0.34 -3.28 -17.61
C ARG A 270 -0.97 -3.62 -16.25
N PHE A 271 -1.08 -4.90 -15.93
CA PHE A 271 -1.61 -5.35 -14.65
C PHE A 271 -0.72 -4.88 -13.49
N MET A 272 0.60 -5.06 -13.60
CA MET A 272 1.54 -4.66 -12.55
C MET A 272 1.65 -3.14 -12.40
N ARG A 273 1.71 -2.37 -13.49
CA ARG A 273 1.69 -0.90 -13.45
C ARG A 273 0.45 -0.36 -12.75
N ARG A 274 -0.71 -0.99 -12.93
CA ARG A 274 -1.93 -0.64 -12.19
C ARG A 274 -1.78 -0.88 -10.69
N LEU A 275 -1.17 -2.00 -10.29
CA LEU A 275 -0.90 -2.30 -8.88
C LEU A 275 0.13 -1.35 -8.27
N TRP A 276 1.22 -1.05 -8.98
CA TRP A 276 2.23 -0.11 -8.53
C TRP A 276 1.68 1.31 -8.37
N ARG A 277 0.88 1.81 -9.33
CA ARG A 277 0.20 3.12 -9.17
C ARG A 277 -0.74 3.14 -7.98
N ARG A 278 -1.48 2.04 -7.76
CA ARG A 278 -2.33 1.89 -6.57
C ARG A 278 -1.48 1.99 -5.30
N ILE A 279 -0.32 1.35 -5.26
CA ILE A 279 0.60 1.44 -4.11
C ILE A 279 1.15 2.86 -3.97
N SER A 280 1.59 3.49 -5.05
CA SER A 280 2.11 4.86 -5.07
C SER A 280 1.11 5.86 -4.47
N SER A 281 -0.18 5.73 -4.80
CA SER A 281 -1.24 6.57 -4.22
C SER A 281 -1.43 6.42 -2.70
N LEU A 282 -0.88 5.35 -2.11
CA LEU A 282 -0.90 5.07 -0.66
C LEU A 282 0.42 5.45 0.01
N VAL A 283 1.41 5.89 -0.74
CA VAL A 283 2.72 6.28 -0.23
C VAL A 283 2.77 7.81 -0.16
N PRO A 284 2.88 8.39 1.03
CA PRO A 284 3.11 9.82 1.14
C PRO A 284 4.55 10.13 0.73
N ARG A 285 4.72 11.12 -0.14
CA ARG A 285 6.01 11.70 -0.50
C ARG A 285 6.32 12.81 0.50
N MET A 286 7.39 12.62 1.26
CA MET A 286 7.80 13.55 2.31
C MET A 286 8.67 14.66 1.71
N GLN A 287 8.27 15.92 1.89
CA GLN A 287 9.04 17.08 1.46
C GLN A 287 9.18 18.08 2.62
N TYR A 288 10.32 18.76 2.67
CA TYR A 288 10.59 19.78 3.66
C TYR A 288 10.40 21.16 3.04
N SER A 289 9.50 21.95 3.61
CA SER A 289 9.32 23.34 3.19
C SER A 289 10.27 24.23 3.97
N VAL A 290 11.19 24.90 3.26
CA VAL A 290 12.11 25.88 3.85
C VAL A 290 11.35 27.10 4.38
N THR A 291 10.25 27.49 3.73
CA THR A 291 9.49 28.70 4.10
C THR A 291 8.74 28.54 5.41
N THR A 292 8.12 27.38 5.64
CA THR A 292 7.35 27.13 6.86
C THR A 292 8.14 26.38 7.92
N ASN A 293 9.38 25.96 7.63
CA ASN A 293 10.22 25.12 8.47
C ASN A 293 9.47 23.85 8.94
N LYS A 294 8.64 23.29 8.07
CA LYS A 294 7.74 22.17 8.38
C LYS A 294 7.78 21.12 7.29
N TRP A 295 7.59 19.88 7.73
CA TRP A 295 7.37 18.75 6.83
C TRP A 295 5.94 18.80 6.29
N PHE A 296 5.81 18.60 5.00
CA PHE A 296 4.52 18.40 4.34
C PHE A 296 4.57 17.15 3.47
N PHE A 297 3.39 16.62 3.16
CA PHE A 297 3.26 15.34 2.47
C PHE A 297 2.40 15.50 1.23
N ILE A 298 2.91 15.00 0.11
CA ILE A 298 2.23 14.95 -1.17
C ILE A 298 1.78 13.51 -1.43
N TRP A 299 0.63 13.33 -2.06
CA TRP A 299 0.07 12.02 -2.40
C TRP A 299 -0.15 11.89 -3.90
N ASP A 300 0.17 10.73 -4.45
CA ASP A 300 -0.10 10.44 -5.85
C ASP A 300 -1.56 10.04 -6.09
N THR A 301 -1.99 10.10 -7.34
CA THR A 301 -3.30 9.61 -7.77
C THR A 301 -3.17 8.25 -8.48
N PRO A 302 -4.09 7.30 -8.24
CA PRO A 302 -4.00 5.97 -8.84
C PRO A 302 -4.43 5.94 -10.32
N LYS A 303 -5.20 6.95 -10.75
CA LYS A 303 -5.63 7.12 -12.14
C LYS A 303 -4.63 8.06 -12.81
N THR A 304 -4.13 7.66 -13.98
CA THR A 304 -3.44 8.59 -14.88
C THR A 304 -4.43 9.67 -15.27
N MET A 305 -4.17 10.91 -14.85
CA MET A 305 -4.96 12.03 -15.34
C MET A 305 -4.63 12.21 -16.82
N PRO A 306 -5.63 12.27 -17.71
CA PRO A 306 -5.38 12.60 -19.10
C PRO A 306 -4.73 13.99 -19.13
N GLN A 307 -3.65 14.11 -19.89
CA GLN A 307 -3.05 15.40 -20.15
C GLN A 307 -4.04 16.19 -21.00
N LEU A 308 -4.68 17.20 -20.38
CA LEU A 308 -5.76 17.98 -21.00
C LEU A 308 -5.25 18.89 -22.12
N ALA A 309 -3.98 19.29 -22.05
CA ALA A 309 -3.30 20.07 -23.07
C ALA A 309 -1.87 19.55 -23.23
N PHE A 310 -1.48 19.28 -24.47
CA PHE A 310 -0.08 19.24 -24.82
C PHE A 310 0.35 20.70 -25.03
N GLU A 311 1.45 21.10 -24.40
CA GLU A 311 2.16 22.29 -24.83
C GLU A 311 2.66 21.95 -26.23
N VAL A 312 2.00 22.52 -27.23
CA VAL A 312 2.45 22.43 -28.60
C VAL A 312 3.67 23.33 -28.69
N ASP A 313 4.83 22.75 -28.96
CA ASP A 313 6.04 23.52 -29.26
C ASP A 313 5.71 24.48 -30.40
N THR A 314 5.64 25.78 -30.11
CA THR A 314 5.29 26.83 -31.09
C THR A 314 6.32 26.96 -32.22
N GLU A 315 7.44 26.27 -32.10
CA GLU A 315 8.53 26.20 -33.08
C GLU A 315 8.44 24.98 -34.00
N ALA A 316 7.57 24.00 -33.69
CA ALA A 316 7.33 22.89 -34.59
C ALA A 316 6.37 23.35 -35.68
N ASP A 317 6.86 23.48 -36.92
CA ASP A 317 6.11 23.89 -38.11
C ASP A 317 4.74 23.20 -38.20
N LEU A 318 3.71 23.88 -37.72
CA LEU A 318 2.32 23.41 -37.72
C LEU A 318 1.82 23.17 -39.14
N ASP A 319 2.42 23.88 -40.10
CA ASP A 319 2.15 23.77 -41.54
C ASP A 319 2.50 22.38 -42.09
N HIS A 320 3.51 21.70 -41.53
CA HIS A 320 3.91 20.36 -41.97
C HIS A 320 3.00 19.25 -41.39
N ILE A 321 2.32 19.52 -40.27
CA ILE A 321 1.41 18.57 -39.61
C ILE A 321 0.01 18.66 -40.20
N PHE A 322 -0.48 19.88 -40.47
CA PHE A 322 -1.84 20.08 -40.98
C PHE A 322 -1.94 20.08 -42.51
N GLY A 323 -0.81 20.11 -43.23
CA GLY A 323 -0.79 20.14 -44.68
C GLY A 323 -1.36 21.45 -45.20
N GLU A 324 -0.72 22.04 -46.22
CA GLU A 324 -1.26 23.22 -46.89
C GLU A 324 -2.69 22.92 -47.36
N ALA A 325 -3.67 23.53 -46.69
CA ALA A 325 -5.04 23.48 -47.14
C ALA A 325 -5.05 24.17 -48.51
N ASP A 326 -5.25 23.39 -49.59
CA ASP A 326 -5.43 23.88 -50.94
C ASP A 326 -6.49 25.01 -50.94
N THR A 327 -6.02 26.25 -50.96
CA THR A 327 -6.85 27.45 -51.05
C THR A 327 -7.33 27.63 -52.50
N LYS A 328 -8.03 26.64 -53.04
CA LYS A 328 -8.79 26.80 -54.29
C LYS A 328 -10.19 27.32 -53.99
N GLY A 329 -10.24 28.64 -53.82
CA GLY A 329 -11.23 29.53 -54.41
C GLY A 329 -12.72 29.24 -54.20
N LYS A 330 -13.35 30.04 -53.33
CA LYS A 330 -14.61 30.69 -53.70
C LYS A 330 -14.70 32.08 -53.08
N ALA A 331 -14.29 33.07 -53.85
CA ALA A 331 -14.49 34.47 -53.55
C ALA A 331 -15.98 34.75 -53.34
N ARG A 332 -16.33 35.28 -52.17
CA ARG A 332 -17.54 36.09 -51.97
C ARG A 332 -17.12 37.45 -51.45
N THR A 333 -17.08 38.35 -52.41
CA THR A 333 -17.43 39.77 -52.38
C THR A 333 -17.06 40.60 -51.15
N GLU A 334 -16.17 41.54 -51.44
CA GLU A 334 -15.77 42.69 -50.63
C GLU A 334 -16.97 43.57 -50.23
N SER A 335 -16.97 44.03 -48.97
CA SER A 335 -17.39 45.38 -48.62
C SER A 335 -16.54 45.93 -47.46
N LYS A 336 -15.71 46.90 -47.84
CA LYS A 336 -14.78 47.82 -47.15
C LYS A 336 -15.49 48.81 -46.18
N PRO A 337 -14.83 49.68 -45.36
CA PRO A 337 -13.56 49.60 -44.61
C PRO A 337 -13.71 49.88 -43.08
N GLU A 338 -12.56 49.77 -42.42
CA GLU A 338 -12.16 50.20 -41.07
C GLU A 338 -12.56 51.61 -40.62
N THR A 339 -12.76 51.73 -39.30
CA THR A 339 -12.28 52.87 -38.50
C THR A 339 -11.65 52.32 -37.21
N GLN A 340 -10.34 52.49 -37.04
CA GLN A 340 -9.67 52.49 -35.73
C GLN A 340 -9.31 53.97 -35.37
N PRO A 341 -8.59 54.25 -34.27
CA PRO A 341 -9.10 54.43 -32.91
C PRO A 341 -8.80 55.86 -32.39
N GLU A 342 -9.57 56.38 -31.43
CA GLU A 342 -9.16 57.56 -30.66
C GLU A 342 -9.05 57.23 -29.18
N THR A 343 -7.81 57.29 -28.72
CA THR A 343 -7.37 57.51 -27.34
C THR A 343 -8.02 58.75 -26.75
N LEU A 344 -8.34 58.75 -25.45
CA LEU A 344 -8.10 59.90 -24.56
C LEU A 344 -8.15 59.47 -23.08
N ASP A 345 -7.12 59.92 -22.37
CA ASP A 345 -6.86 59.84 -20.93
C ASP A 345 -7.97 60.38 -20.02
N THR A 346 -7.80 60.05 -18.72
CA THR A 346 -8.08 60.82 -17.48
C THR A 346 -8.94 60.01 -16.49
N SER A 347 -8.32 59.37 -15.48
CA SER A 347 -7.87 59.90 -14.18
C SER A 347 -8.92 59.75 -13.07
N SER A 348 -8.47 59.12 -11.98
CA SER A 348 -8.81 59.45 -10.58
C SER A 348 -10.01 58.80 -9.89
N GLU A 349 -9.72 58.34 -8.66
CA GLU A 349 -10.58 58.27 -7.46
C GLU A 349 -11.29 56.95 -7.09
N GLU A 350 -10.56 56.11 -6.33
CA GLU A 350 -11.05 55.55 -5.05
C GLU A 350 -10.96 56.63 -3.92
N PRO A 351 -11.49 56.44 -2.70
CA PRO A 351 -12.71 55.76 -2.23
C PRO A 351 -13.50 56.58 -1.17
N LYS A 352 -14.69 56.12 -0.78
CA LYS A 352 -15.46 56.37 0.48
C LYS A 352 -16.74 55.50 0.39
N VAL A 353 -17.16 54.67 1.34
CA VAL A 353 -17.11 54.62 2.81
C VAL A 353 -17.05 53.17 3.28
#